data_AF-A0A928V5N0-F1
#
_entry.id   AF-A0A928V5N0-F1
#
_cell.length_a   1.000
_cell.length_b   1.000
_cell.length_c   1.000
_cell.angle_alpha   90.00
_cell.angle_beta   90.00
_cell.angle_gamma   90.00
#
_symmetry.space_group_name_H-M   'P 1'
#
loop_
_entity.id
_entity.type
_entity.pdbx_description
1 polymer ?
#
loop_
_entity_poly.entity_id
_entity_poly.type
_entity_poly.pdbx_seq_one_letter_code
_entity_poly.pdbx_strand_id
1 'polypeptide(L)'
;QHLSDWALLNRVRPAQLDRLSERDRHLVEVFHAVYRRDRRRTRQPGAKKSADPSSEQCQEMIDRLRRCCIVVNTPNELIQLLKQIAVQLKECDVWKSREPLEIYQIDSASYITRSDLPHTAIDEFEIEQQELRAFIYQQLQTALVQAIDQELDARLERLQQSRRYVQLADQLIPGLQLYYGENKSLKEVAPLLGMTSWDQARRVLNPGDLLHQVRTRTLQHLLDLLLQEAQAKGFASSDPHPDYLTELALQIEAFADQEIFQAAVEEIKAGKQRSLKSSYAQQLRTCLTERRRRPEHESSSLSNRI
;
A
#
# COMPACT_ATOMS: atom_id res chain seq x y z
N GLN A 1 21.60 11.22 -26.55
CA GLN A 1 22.52 11.22 -25.39
C GLN A 1 22.35 9.89 -24.65
N HIS A 2 23.44 9.14 -24.44
CA HIS A 2 23.40 7.84 -23.76
C HIS A 2 23.05 8.02 -22.27
N LEU A 3 22.07 7.25 -21.77
CA LEU A 3 21.77 7.19 -20.34
C LEU A 3 22.94 6.51 -19.61
N SER A 4 23.38 7.07 -18.48
CA SER A 4 24.38 6.40 -17.63
C SER A 4 23.81 5.11 -17.05
N ASP A 5 24.67 4.13 -16.79
CA ASP A 5 24.27 2.83 -16.21
C ASP A 5 23.45 3.01 -14.92
N TRP A 6 23.78 4.03 -14.13
CA TRP A 6 23.06 4.39 -12.91
C TRP A 6 21.69 5.01 -13.15
N ALA A 7 21.54 5.84 -14.19
CA ALA A 7 20.24 6.35 -14.58
C ALA A 7 19.34 5.21 -15.04
N LEU A 8 19.90 4.22 -15.73
CA LEU A 8 19.17 3.06 -16.19
C LEU A 8 18.74 2.14 -15.04
N LEU A 9 19.64 1.86 -14.08
CA LEU A 9 19.31 1.12 -12.86
C LEU A 9 18.23 1.81 -12.01
N ASN A 10 18.21 3.15 -11.97
CA ASN A 10 17.16 3.88 -11.26
C ASN A 10 15.79 3.80 -11.95
N ARG A 11 15.75 3.56 -13.27
CA ARG A 11 14.53 3.54 -14.10
C ARG A 11 13.88 2.17 -14.24
N VAL A 12 14.47 1.14 -13.62
CA VAL A 12 14.01 -0.24 -13.76
C VAL A 12 12.60 -0.37 -13.21
N ARG A 13 11.67 -0.82 -14.05
CA ARG A 13 10.27 -1.07 -13.69
C ARG A 13 10.13 -2.40 -12.95
N PRO A 14 9.09 -2.59 -12.12
CA PRO A 14 8.80 -3.88 -11.49
C PRO A 14 8.76 -5.06 -12.49
N ALA A 15 8.11 -4.87 -13.64
CA ALA A 15 8.05 -5.88 -14.70
C ALA A 15 9.41 -6.20 -15.39
N GLN A 16 10.43 -5.38 -15.17
CA GLN A 16 11.81 -5.64 -15.60
C GLN A 16 12.62 -6.29 -14.48
N LEU A 17 12.37 -5.92 -13.22
CA LEU A 17 12.92 -6.59 -12.03
C LEU A 17 12.50 -8.07 -11.98
N ASP A 18 11.27 -8.39 -12.38
CA ASP A 18 10.76 -9.76 -12.42
C ASP A 18 11.51 -10.66 -13.42
N ARG A 19 12.24 -10.08 -14.38
CA ARG A 19 13.04 -10.80 -15.38
C ARG A 19 14.48 -11.02 -14.94
N LEU A 20 14.92 -10.33 -13.89
CA LEU A 20 16.24 -10.50 -13.31
C LEU A 20 16.26 -11.72 -12.38
N SER A 21 17.45 -12.29 -12.18
CA SER A 21 17.64 -13.32 -11.17
C SER A 21 17.27 -12.77 -9.78
N GLU A 22 16.88 -13.63 -8.85
CA GLU A 22 16.55 -13.21 -7.49
C GLU A 22 17.71 -12.43 -6.85
N ARG A 23 18.95 -12.86 -7.08
CA ARG A 23 20.17 -12.17 -6.66
C ARG A 23 20.27 -10.75 -7.25
N ASP A 24 20.04 -10.60 -8.54
CA ASP A 24 20.16 -9.31 -9.23
C ASP A 24 19.04 -8.35 -8.86
N ARG A 25 17.85 -8.87 -8.57
CA ARG A 25 16.73 -8.08 -8.04
C ARG A 25 17.08 -7.44 -6.70
N HIS A 26 17.62 -8.22 -5.77
CA HIS A 26 18.08 -7.73 -4.47
C HIS A 26 19.22 -6.70 -4.61
N LEU A 27 20.11 -6.89 -5.58
CA LEU A 27 21.16 -5.90 -5.90
C LEU A 27 20.58 -4.56 -6.34
N VAL A 28 19.55 -4.56 -7.20
CA VAL A 28 18.87 -3.34 -7.65
C VAL A 28 18.03 -2.71 -6.53
N GLU A 29 17.34 -3.50 -5.71
CA GLU A 29 16.56 -3.01 -4.58
C GLU A 29 17.43 -2.33 -3.52
N VAL A 30 18.57 -2.93 -3.18
CA VAL A 30 19.54 -2.32 -2.26
C VAL A 30 20.14 -1.05 -2.86
N PHE A 31 20.46 -1.07 -4.15
CA PHE A 31 20.90 0.13 -4.86
C PHE A 31 19.85 1.25 -4.79
N HIS A 32 18.57 0.95 -5.06
CA HIS A 32 17.47 1.91 -4.93
C HIS A 32 17.36 2.45 -3.50
N ALA A 33 17.43 1.59 -2.50
CA ALA A 33 17.25 1.98 -1.10
C ALA A 33 18.31 3.01 -0.63
N VAL A 34 19.59 2.79 -0.97
CA VAL A 34 20.69 3.69 -0.58
C VAL A 34 20.71 4.94 -1.46
N TYR A 35 20.66 4.75 -2.78
CA TYR A 35 20.84 5.85 -3.73
C TYR A 35 19.65 6.83 -3.74
N ARG A 36 18.41 6.34 -3.59
CA ARG A 36 17.22 7.20 -3.50
C ARG A 36 17.15 7.96 -2.16
N ARG A 37 17.58 7.34 -1.05
CA ARG A 37 17.66 8.01 0.26
C ARG A 37 18.59 9.23 0.19
N ASP A 38 19.80 9.04 -0.33
CA ASP A 38 20.81 10.10 -0.36
C ASP A 38 20.44 11.22 -1.32
N ARG A 39 19.83 10.88 -2.46
CA ARG A 39 19.28 11.86 -3.41
C ARG A 39 18.17 12.72 -2.78
N ARG A 40 17.28 12.12 -1.98
CA ARG A 40 16.24 12.87 -1.26
C ARG A 40 16.81 13.83 -0.21
N ARG A 41 17.94 13.48 0.41
CA ARG A 41 18.68 14.34 1.36
C ARG A 41 19.43 15.49 0.68
N THR A 42 19.88 15.31 -0.56
CA THR A 42 20.68 16.28 -1.33
C THR A 42 19.87 17.13 -2.30
N ARG A 43 18.55 17.28 -2.07
CA ARG A 43 17.62 18.09 -2.89
C ARG A 43 18.08 19.56 -3.00
N GLN A 44 19.01 19.83 -3.90
CA GLN A 44 19.34 21.16 -4.42
C GLN A 44 18.81 21.28 -5.85
N PRO A 45 18.18 22.41 -6.20
CA PRO A 45 17.77 22.67 -7.58
C PRO A 45 19.02 22.73 -8.46
N GLY A 46 19.16 21.78 -9.39
CA GLY A 46 20.30 21.69 -10.31
C GLY A 46 21.31 20.56 -10.03
N ALA A 47 21.03 19.65 -9.08
CA ALA A 47 21.90 18.50 -8.83
C ALA A 47 22.09 17.64 -10.10
N LYS A 48 23.36 17.37 -10.44
CA LYS A 48 23.78 16.61 -11.64
C LYS A 48 23.07 15.25 -11.71
N LYS A 49 22.53 14.94 -12.89
CA LYS A 49 21.88 13.65 -13.20
C LYS A 49 22.83 12.48 -12.91
N SER A 50 22.42 11.62 -11.97
CA SER A 50 22.95 10.28 -11.69
C SER A 50 24.48 10.15 -11.66
N ALA A 51 25.10 10.67 -10.59
CA ALA A 51 26.53 10.50 -10.29
C ALA A 51 26.90 9.06 -9.91
N ASP A 52 28.18 8.68 -10.07
CA ASP A 52 28.67 7.38 -9.63
C ASP A 52 28.46 7.19 -8.10
N PRO A 53 28.13 5.97 -7.63
CA PRO A 53 27.97 5.70 -6.20
C PRO A 53 29.30 5.93 -5.44
N SER A 54 29.23 6.61 -4.31
CA SER A 54 30.40 6.86 -3.45
C SER A 54 30.89 5.58 -2.76
N SER A 55 32.11 5.59 -2.23
CA SER A 55 32.65 4.46 -1.45
C SER A 55 31.80 4.14 -0.22
N GLU A 56 31.27 5.16 0.45
CA GLU A 56 30.37 5.03 1.60
C GLU A 56 29.04 4.38 1.20
N GLN A 57 28.47 4.79 0.06
CA GLN A 57 27.25 4.19 -0.49
C GLN A 57 27.46 2.72 -0.84
N CYS A 58 28.60 2.39 -1.47
CA CYS A 58 28.94 1.01 -1.80
C CYS A 58 29.09 0.15 -0.53
N GLN A 59 29.70 0.68 0.53
CA GLN A 59 29.87 -0.05 1.78
C GLN A 59 28.52 -0.32 2.46
N GLU A 60 27.62 0.67 2.47
CA GLU A 60 26.27 0.49 3.00
C GLU A 60 25.46 -0.53 2.19
N MET A 61 25.58 -0.51 0.86
CA MET A 61 24.94 -1.50 0.00
C MET A 61 25.46 -2.91 0.30
N ILE A 62 26.78 -3.08 0.48
CA ILE A 62 27.38 -4.38 0.85
C ILE A 62 26.83 -4.88 2.19
N ASP A 63 26.72 -4.01 3.19
CA ASP A 63 26.21 -4.39 4.51
C ASP A 63 24.72 -4.77 4.47
N ARG A 64 23.92 -4.13 3.61
CA ARG A 64 22.52 -4.51 3.36
C ARG A 64 22.41 -5.84 2.61
N LEU A 65 23.25 -6.08 1.61
CA LEU A 65 23.27 -7.34 0.84
C LEU A 65 23.66 -8.55 1.68
N ARG A 66 24.57 -8.36 2.65
CA ARG A 66 24.93 -9.40 3.63
C ARG A 66 23.75 -9.88 4.46
N ARG A 67 22.81 -8.98 4.80
CA ARG A 67 21.57 -9.33 5.52
C ARG A 67 20.61 -10.16 4.68
N CYS A 68 20.72 -10.07 3.35
CA CYS A 68 19.98 -10.86 2.38
C CYS A 68 20.75 -12.12 1.93
N CYS A 69 21.80 -12.53 2.65
CA CYS A 69 22.66 -13.67 2.33
C CYS A 69 23.39 -13.57 0.96
N ILE A 70 23.53 -12.36 0.40
CA ILE A 70 24.29 -12.12 -0.83
C ILE A 70 25.68 -11.63 -0.45
N VAL A 71 26.69 -12.46 -0.70
CA VAL A 71 28.08 -12.12 -0.42
C VAL A 71 28.66 -11.33 -1.59
N VAL A 72 28.98 -10.06 -1.32
CA VAL A 72 29.82 -9.20 -2.16
C VAL A 72 30.95 -8.70 -1.27
N ASN A 73 32.19 -8.93 -1.70
CA ASN A 73 33.35 -8.76 -0.82
C ASN A 73 34.00 -7.38 -0.97
N THR A 74 33.81 -6.71 -2.12
CA THR A 74 34.44 -5.41 -2.37
C THR A 74 33.49 -4.41 -3.04
N PRO A 75 33.64 -3.08 -2.78
CA PRO A 75 32.91 -2.03 -3.49
C PRO A 75 33.05 -2.09 -5.02
N ASN A 76 34.24 -2.46 -5.51
CA ASN A 76 34.49 -2.58 -6.94
C ASN A 76 33.70 -3.75 -7.55
N GLU A 77 33.62 -4.87 -6.85
CA GLU A 77 32.82 -6.02 -7.26
C GLU A 77 31.32 -5.65 -7.31
N LEU A 78 30.82 -4.90 -6.33
CA LEU A 78 29.45 -4.38 -6.34
C LEU A 78 29.18 -3.50 -7.57
N ILE A 79 30.08 -2.56 -7.87
CA ILE A 79 29.95 -1.67 -9.03
C ILE A 79 29.94 -2.46 -10.34
N GLN A 80 30.78 -3.49 -10.46
CA GLN A 80 30.81 -4.36 -11.64
C GLN A 80 29.50 -5.13 -11.80
N LEU A 81 28.96 -5.70 -10.72
CA LEU A 81 27.68 -6.39 -10.74
C LEU A 81 26.54 -5.46 -11.15
N LEU A 82 26.47 -4.26 -10.58
CA LEU A 82 25.45 -3.27 -10.95
C LEU A 82 25.57 -2.84 -12.42
N LYS A 83 26.80 -2.65 -12.94
CA LYS A 83 27.03 -2.36 -14.36
C LYS A 83 26.60 -3.52 -15.26
N GLN A 84 26.86 -4.77 -14.86
CA GLN A 84 26.40 -5.95 -15.61
C GLN A 84 24.88 -6.01 -15.67
N ILE A 85 24.19 -5.74 -14.56
CA ILE A 85 22.73 -5.66 -14.52
C ILE A 85 22.23 -4.52 -15.42
N ALA A 86 22.90 -3.36 -15.42
CA ALA A 86 22.57 -2.27 -16.33
C ALA A 86 22.71 -2.66 -17.80
N VAL A 87 23.72 -3.46 -18.16
CA VAL A 87 23.89 -4.02 -19.52
C VAL A 87 22.74 -4.97 -19.87
N GLN A 88 22.39 -5.91 -18.98
CA GLN A 88 21.25 -6.83 -19.18
C GLN A 88 19.91 -6.09 -19.36
N LEU A 89 19.73 -4.99 -18.62
CA LEU A 89 18.54 -4.15 -18.72
C LEU A 89 18.52 -3.33 -20.01
N LYS A 90 19.67 -2.84 -20.50
CA LYS A 90 19.79 -2.24 -21.84
C LYS A 90 19.39 -3.23 -22.92
N GLU A 91 19.86 -4.46 -22.82
CA GLU A 91 19.43 -5.53 -23.72
C GLU A 91 17.92 -5.77 -23.59
N CYS A 92 17.33 -5.77 -22.40
CA CYS A 92 15.88 -5.93 -22.27
C CYS A 92 15.05 -4.75 -22.83
N ASP A 93 15.56 -3.51 -22.74
CA ASP A 93 14.90 -2.30 -23.28
C ASP A 93 15.00 -2.21 -24.80
N VAL A 94 16.17 -2.52 -25.38
CA VAL A 94 16.42 -2.50 -26.83
C VAL A 94 15.47 -3.43 -27.60
N TRP A 95 14.99 -4.50 -26.96
CA TRP A 95 14.13 -5.48 -27.62
C TRP A 95 12.63 -5.14 -27.57
N LYS A 96 12.20 -4.13 -26.78
CA LYS A 96 10.79 -3.72 -26.71
C LYS A 96 10.41 -2.59 -27.67
N SER A 97 11.36 -1.79 -28.15
CA SER A 97 11.11 -0.63 -29.02
C SER A 97 11.95 -0.72 -30.30
N ARG A 98 11.56 -1.57 -31.26
CA ARG A 98 12.23 -1.57 -32.57
C ARG A 98 11.57 -0.59 -33.53
N GLU A 99 12.04 0.64 -33.49
CA GLU A 99 12.39 1.37 -34.72
C GLU A 99 13.91 1.56 -34.73
N PRO A 100 14.60 1.41 -35.88
CA PRO A 100 16.04 1.65 -35.96
C PRO A 100 16.38 3.07 -35.45
N LEU A 101 17.31 3.15 -34.50
CA LEU A 101 17.78 4.43 -33.93
C LEU A 101 18.58 5.27 -34.94
N GLU A 102 18.96 4.65 -36.06
CA GLU A 102 19.75 5.24 -37.11
C GLU A 102 18.99 5.16 -38.45
N ILE A 103 18.95 6.27 -39.17
CA ILE A 103 18.51 6.31 -40.57
C ILE A 103 19.75 6.51 -41.44
N TYR A 104 19.83 5.73 -42.52
CA TYR A 104 20.82 5.96 -43.55
C TYR A 104 20.45 7.21 -44.35
N GLN A 105 21.25 8.27 -44.23
CA GLN A 105 21.09 9.46 -45.06
C GLN A 105 21.85 9.24 -46.37
N ILE A 106 21.10 9.22 -47.47
CA ILE A 106 21.64 9.02 -48.82
C ILE A 106 22.59 10.17 -49.20
N ASP A 107 22.29 11.40 -48.80
CA ASP A 107 23.06 12.60 -49.17
C ASP A 107 24.45 12.68 -48.51
N SER A 108 24.60 12.08 -47.33
CA SER A 108 25.87 12.07 -46.59
C SER A 108 26.57 10.71 -46.62
N ALA A 109 25.96 9.70 -47.27
CA ALA A 109 26.39 8.30 -47.25
C ALA A 109 26.75 7.81 -45.84
N SER A 110 26.00 8.25 -44.84
CA SER A 110 26.30 8.00 -43.43
C SER A 110 25.03 7.72 -42.64
N TYR A 111 25.20 6.97 -41.55
CA TYR A 111 24.12 6.72 -40.60
C TYR A 111 24.02 7.90 -39.64
N ILE A 112 22.83 8.49 -39.53
CA ILE A 112 22.54 9.56 -38.56
C ILE A 112 21.52 9.08 -37.54
N THR A 113 21.69 9.52 -36.29
CA THR A 113 20.74 9.22 -35.22
C THR A 113 19.42 9.95 -35.47
N ARG A 114 18.30 9.22 -35.37
CA ARG A 114 16.94 9.74 -35.48
C ARG A 114 16.65 10.77 -34.39
N SER A 115 16.38 12.01 -34.79
CA SER A 115 15.97 13.11 -33.91
C SER A 115 14.44 13.26 -33.79
N ASP A 116 13.70 12.50 -34.60
CA ASP A 116 12.23 12.51 -34.69
C ASP A 116 11.55 11.56 -33.69
N LEU A 117 12.30 10.65 -33.07
CA LEU A 117 11.77 9.80 -32.01
C LEU A 117 11.56 10.64 -30.73
N PRO A 118 10.38 10.59 -30.10
CA PRO A 118 10.12 11.34 -28.89
C PRO A 118 11.10 10.86 -27.81
N HIS A 119 11.98 11.76 -27.38
CA HIS A 119 12.72 11.61 -26.13
C HIS A 119 11.73 11.73 -24.98
N THR A 120 10.90 10.72 -24.74
CA THR A 120 10.17 10.57 -23.49
C THR A 120 11.18 10.24 -22.40
N ALA A 121 11.90 11.27 -21.94
CA ALA A 121 12.55 11.23 -20.66
C ALA A 121 11.43 11.12 -19.62
N ILE A 122 11.02 9.90 -19.30
CA ILE A 122 10.12 9.62 -18.19
C ILE A 122 10.75 10.28 -16.96
N ASP A 123 10.00 11.17 -16.33
CA ASP A 123 10.47 11.94 -15.19
C ASP A 123 10.63 10.99 -14.01
N GLU A 124 11.87 10.83 -13.54
CA GLU A 124 12.21 9.97 -12.39
C GLU A 124 11.44 10.41 -11.13
N PHE A 125 11.06 11.69 -11.05
CA PHE A 125 10.19 12.22 -10.00
C PHE A 125 8.75 11.67 -10.07
N GLU A 126 8.23 11.43 -11.28
CA GLU A 126 6.89 10.87 -11.49
C GLU A 126 6.82 9.41 -11.02
N ILE A 127 7.88 8.64 -11.28
CA ILE A 127 7.99 7.25 -10.81
C ILE A 127 8.00 7.19 -9.27
N GLU A 128 8.82 8.01 -8.62
CA GLU A 128 8.88 8.04 -7.15
C GLU A 128 7.56 8.48 -6.50
N GLN A 129 6.85 9.44 -7.10
CA GLN A 129 5.53 9.83 -6.63
C GLN A 129 4.51 8.70 -6.78
N GLN A 130 4.55 7.97 -7.90
CA GLN A 130 3.64 6.87 -8.15
C GLN A 130 3.86 5.71 -7.17
N GLU A 131 5.11 5.37 -6.85
CA GLU A 131 5.44 4.37 -5.84
C GLU A 131 4.98 4.78 -4.44
N LEU A 132 5.19 6.04 -4.05
CA LEU A 132 4.73 6.55 -2.76
C LEU A 132 3.20 6.52 -2.66
N ARG A 133 2.50 6.91 -3.73
CA ARG A 133 1.04 6.82 -3.79
C ARG A 133 0.59 5.37 -3.64
N ALA A 134 1.13 4.45 -4.43
CA ALA A 134 0.78 3.04 -4.38
C ALA A 134 0.99 2.47 -2.96
N PHE A 135 2.09 2.83 -2.32
CA PHE A 135 2.35 2.47 -0.92
C PHE A 135 1.26 3.02 0.02
N ILE A 136 0.94 4.32 -0.04
CA ILE A 136 -0.09 4.92 0.83
C ILE A 136 -1.45 4.26 0.62
N TYR A 137 -1.84 3.98 -0.64
CA TYR A 137 -3.08 3.26 -0.95
C TYR A 137 -3.09 1.85 -0.35
N GLN A 138 -1.98 1.12 -0.46
CA GLN A 138 -1.86 -0.21 0.13
C GLN A 138 -1.98 -0.18 1.67
N GLN A 139 -1.34 0.80 2.30
CA GLN A 139 -1.42 0.96 3.76
C GLN A 139 -2.83 1.37 4.20
N LEU A 140 -3.51 2.23 3.44
CA LEU A 140 -4.91 2.59 3.70
C LEU A 140 -5.82 1.36 3.65
N GLN A 141 -5.67 0.50 2.63
CA GLN A 141 -6.46 -0.73 2.53
C GLN A 141 -6.17 -1.69 3.68
N THR A 142 -4.89 -1.85 4.03
CA THR A 142 -4.48 -2.69 5.17
C THR A 142 -5.07 -2.18 6.49
N ALA A 143 -4.98 -0.88 6.74
CA ALA A 143 -5.53 -0.22 7.91
C ALA A 143 -7.06 -0.37 7.98
N LEU A 144 -7.76 -0.24 6.85
CA LEU A 144 -9.21 -0.41 6.77
C LEU A 144 -9.62 -1.84 7.17
N VAL A 145 -8.96 -2.87 6.63
CA VAL A 145 -9.28 -4.27 6.95
C VAL A 145 -9.08 -4.55 8.44
N GLN A 146 -7.93 -4.13 8.98
CA GLN A 146 -7.63 -4.30 10.40
C GLN A 146 -8.63 -3.56 11.29
N ALA A 147 -9.02 -2.33 10.92
CA ALA A 147 -10.00 -1.55 11.65
C ALA A 147 -11.39 -2.19 11.64
N ILE A 148 -11.82 -2.75 10.49
CA ILE A 148 -13.09 -3.48 10.38
C ILE A 148 -13.06 -4.70 11.29
N ASP A 149 -12.02 -5.52 11.21
CA ASP A 149 -11.93 -6.74 12.01
C ASP A 149 -11.94 -6.44 13.50
N GLN A 150 -11.08 -5.51 13.95
CA GLN A 150 -11.01 -5.13 15.36
C GLN A 150 -12.32 -4.55 15.88
N GLU A 151 -13.05 -3.76 15.08
CA GLU A 151 -14.31 -3.19 15.54
C GLU A 151 -15.44 -4.22 15.56
N LEU A 152 -15.45 -5.18 14.63
CA LEU A 152 -16.38 -6.31 14.69
C LEU A 152 -16.14 -7.15 15.95
N ASP A 153 -14.89 -7.45 16.28
CA ASP A 153 -14.51 -8.20 17.49
C ASP A 153 -14.87 -7.44 18.76
N ALA A 154 -14.46 -6.16 18.86
CA ALA A 154 -14.76 -5.33 20.01
C ALA A 154 -16.27 -5.15 20.22
N ARG A 155 -17.06 -5.07 19.14
CA ARG A 155 -18.52 -4.98 19.23
C ARG A 155 -19.15 -6.30 19.64
N LEU A 156 -18.64 -7.43 19.13
CA LEU A 156 -19.10 -8.75 19.54
C LEU A 156 -18.85 -8.98 21.03
N GLU A 157 -17.64 -8.70 21.51
CA GLU A 157 -17.26 -8.77 22.93
C GLU A 157 -18.18 -7.89 23.80
N ARG A 158 -18.42 -6.64 23.40
CA ARG A 158 -19.35 -5.73 24.10
C ARG A 158 -20.77 -6.31 24.20
N LEU A 159 -21.26 -6.96 23.14
CA LEU A 159 -22.58 -7.59 23.15
C LEU A 159 -22.59 -8.82 24.07
N GLN A 160 -21.55 -9.65 24.03
CA GLN A 160 -21.41 -10.84 24.87
C GLN A 160 -21.31 -10.50 26.36
N GLN A 161 -20.63 -9.42 26.72
CA GLN A 161 -20.52 -8.93 28.10
C GLN A 161 -21.82 -8.26 28.60
N SER A 162 -22.73 -7.92 27.69
CA SER A 162 -23.98 -7.26 28.06
C SER A 162 -25.05 -8.25 28.50
N ARG A 163 -25.52 -8.13 29.75
CA ARG A 163 -26.65 -8.91 30.28
C ARG A 163 -27.90 -8.86 29.41
N ARG A 164 -28.12 -7.75 28.70
CA ARG A 164 -29.34 -7.51 27.88
C ARG A 164 -29.20 -8.00 26.44
N TYR A 165 -27.99 -8.01 25.89
CA TYR A 165 -27.76 -8.25 24.46
C TYR A 165 -26.93 -9.49 24.16
N VAL A 166 -26.49 -10.24 25.17
CA VAL A 166 -25.70 -11.48 25.00
C VAL A 166 -26.38 -12.49 24.06
N GLN A 167 -27.70 -12.66 24.17
CA GLN A 167 -28.47 -13.57 23.30
C GLN A 167 -28.54 -13.10 21.84
N LEU A 168 -28.20 -11.84 21.57
CA LEU A 168 -28.19 -11.24 20.23
C LEU A 168 -26.76 -11.05 19.70
N ALA A 169 -25.73 -11.43 20.46
CA ALA A 169 -24.34 -11.31 20.01
C ALA A 169 -24.12 -12.10 18.72
N ASP A 170 -24.63 -13.34 18.66
CA ASP A 170 -24.53 -14.22 17.48
C ASP A 170 -25.28 -13.66 16.25
N GLN A 171 -26.18 -12.69 16.45
CA GLN A 171 -26.95 -12.05 15.39
C GLN A 171 -26.23 -10.85 14.77
N LEU A 172 -25.10 -10.40 15.33
CA LEU A 172 -24.34 -9.25 14.81
C LEU A 172 -23.87 -9.50 13.37
N ILE A 173 -23.13 -10.59 13.14
CA ILE A 173 -22.54 -10.89 11.83
C ILE A 173 -23.63 -11.20 10.78
N PRO A 174 -24.63 -12.07 11.05
CA PRO A 174 -25.74 -12.28 10.12
C PRO A 174 -26.52 -10.99 9.82
N GLY A 175 -26.75 -10.14 10.82
CA GLY A 175 -27.46 -8.88 10.63
C GLY A 175 -26.72 -7.87 9.76
N LEU A 176 -25.40 -7.77 9.92
CA LEU A 176 -24.58 -6.94 9.05
C LEU A 176 -24.52 -7.51 7.62
N GLN A 177 -24.54 -8.83 7.43
CA GLN A 177 -24.64 -9.45 6.11
C GLN A 177 -25.98 -9.13 5.43
N LEU A 178 -27.11 -9.22 6.15
CA LEU A 178 -28.41 -8.84 5.60
C LEU A 178 -28.46 -7.35 5.24
N TYR A 179 -27.86 -6.50 6.07
CA TYR A 179 -27.82 -5.06 5.84
C TYR A 179 -26.95 -4.68 4.64
N TYR A 180 -25.67 -5.09 4.62
CA TYR A 180 -24.70 -4.69 3.59
C TYR A 180 -24.75 -5.58 2.34
N GLY A 181 -24.99 -6.88 2.49
CA GLY A 181 -25.02 -7.86 1.40
C GLY A 181 -26.35 -7.89 0.66
N GLU A 182 -27.47 -7.91 1.38
CA GLU A 182 -28.82 -8.02 0.79
C GLU A 182 -29.58 -6.68 0.74
N ASN A 183 -28.92 -5.59 1.12
CA ASN A 183 -29.47 -4.23 1.17
C ASN A 183 -30.74 -4.08 2.05
N LYS A 184 -30.98 -5.00 3.00
CA LYS A 184 -32.16 -4.94 3.87
C LYS A 184 -32.06 -3.80 4.88
N SER A 185 -33.16 -3.06 5.06
CA SER A 185 -33.27 -2.06 6.12
C SER A 185 -33.27 -2.71 7.50
N LEU A 186 -32.87 -1.97 8.54
CA LEU A 186 -32.94 -2.49 9.92
C LEU A 186 -34.35 -2.94 10.33
N LYS A 187 -35.39 -2.39 9.69
CA LYS A 187 -36.79 -2.77 9.96
C LYS A 187 -37.11 -4.14 9.37
N GLU A 188 -36.48 -4.49 8.25
CA GLU A 188 -36.59 -5.81 7.61
C GLU A 188 -35.66 -6.84 8.28
N VAL A 189 -34.48 -6.41 8.75
CA VAL A 189 -33.53 -7.29 9.45
C VAL A 189 -34.04 -7.72 10.82
N ALA A 190 -34.68 -6.82 11.58
CA ALA A 190 -35.15 -7.11 12.94
C ALA A 190 -35.98 -8.41 13.05
N PRO A 191 -37.08 -8.60 12.29
CA PRO A 191 -37.88 -9.82 12.38
C PRO A 191 -37.14 -11.08 11.89
N LEU A 192 -36.20 -10.96 10.94
CA LEU A 192 -35.45 -12.10 10.41
C LEU A 192 -34.48 -12.73 11.42
N LEU A 193 -34.04 -11.94 12.41
CA LEU A 193 -33.07 -12.36 13.42
C LEU A 193 -33.69 -12.45 14.83
N GLY A 194 -35.01 -12.54 14.91
CA GLY A 194 -35.73 -12.67 16.19
C GLY A 194 -35.66 -11.43 17.08
N MET A 195 -35.34 -10.25 16.52
CA MET A 195 -35.33 -8.99 17.27
C MET A 195 -36.76 -8.43 17.34
N THR A 196 -37.11 -7.90 18.50
CA THR A 196 -38.48 -7.44 18.81
C THR A 196 -38.83 -6.11 18.17
N SER A 197 -37.84 -5.29 17.82
CA SER A 197 -38.07 -3.97 17.22
C SER A 197 -36.91 -3.45 16.38
N TRP A 198 -37.22 -2.46 15.55
CA TRP A 198 -36.22 -1.67 14.82
C TRP A 198 -35.20 -1.01 15.74
N ASP A 199 -35.62 -0.53 16.93
CA ASP A 199 -34.70 0.08 17.91
C ASP A 199 -33.68 -0.95 18.43
N GLN A 200 -34.11 -2.19 18.67
CA GLN A 200 -33.22 -3.26 19.08
C GLN A 200 -32.20 -3.60 17.99
N ALA A 201 -32.64 -3.71 16.73
CA ALA A 201 -31.73 -3.91 15.59
C ALA A 201 -30.74 -2.76 15.43
N ARG A 202 -31.19 -1.51 15.64
CA ARG A 202 -30.30 -0.35 15.62
C ARG A 202 -29.25 -0.42 16.71
N ARG A 203 -29.57 -0.83 17.95
CA ARG A 203 -28.59 -0.93 19.04
C ARG A 203 -27.56 -2.04 18.80
N VAL A 204 -27.99 -3.19 18.26
CA VAL A 204 -27.10 -4.30 17.97
C VAL A 204 -26.19 -4.00 16.78
N LEU A 205 -26.77 -3.61 15.64
CA LEU A 205 -26.04 -3.49 14.36
C LEU A 205 -25.42 -2.11 14.12
N ASN A 206 -26.06 -1.03 14.59
CA ASN A 206 -25.74 0.40 14.36
C ASN A 206 -24.73 0.71 13.23
N PRO A 207 -25.13 0.60 11.95
CA PRO A 207 -24.22 0.76 10.81
C PRO A 207 -23.48 2.11 10.78
N GLY A 208 -24.12 3.18 11.25
CA GLY A 208 -23.52 4.51 11.29
C GLY A 208 -22.43 4.66 12.37
N ASP A 209 -22.67 4.08 13.55
CA ASP A 209 -21.68 4.04 14.63
C ASP A 209 -20.51 3.12 14.29
N LEU A 210 -20.80 1.97 13.67
CA LEU A 210 -19.78 1.07 13.14
C LEU A 210 -18.88 1.80 12.13
N LEU A 211 -19.46 2.50 11.16
CA LEU A 211 -18.71 3.29 10.17
C LEU A 211 -17.80 4.32 10.85
N HIS A 212 -18.32 5.06 11.83
CA HIS A 212 -17.56 6.08 12.55
C HIS A 212 -16.40 5.50 13.37
N GLN A 213 -16.63 4.38 14.05
CA GLN A 213 -15.59 3.67 14.82
C GLN A 213 -14.51 3.09 13.89
N VAL A 214 -14.90 2.45 12.78
CA VAL A 214 -13.96 1.94 11.77
C VAL A 214 -13.14 3.07 11.16
N ARG A 215 -13.76 4.21 10.81
CA ARG A 215 -13.04 5.39 10.31
C ARG A 215 -11.97 5.84 11.30
N THR A 216 -12.36 6.04 12.56
CA THR A 216 -11.44 6.52 13.60
C THR A 216 -10.23 5.58 13.76
N ARG A 217 -10.48 4.27 13.83
CA ARG A 217 -9.41 3.27 13.92
C ARG A 217 -8.55 3.20 12.65
N THR A 218 -9.16 3.34 11.47
CA THR A 218 -8.42 3.33 10.19
C THR A 218 -7.42 4.49 10.15
N LEU A 219 -7.82 5.68 10.60
CA LEU A 219 -6.95 6.85 10.66
C LEU A 219 -5.80 6.65 11.64
N GLN A 220 -6.08 6.08 12.81
CA GLN A 220 -5.06 5.75 13.82
C GLN A 220 -4.04 4.74 13.25
N HIS A 221 -4.51 3.61 12.71
CA HIS A 221 -3.64 2.59 12.13
C HIS A 221 -2.83 3.11 10.96
N LEU A 222 -3.44 3.91 10.07
CA LEU A 222 -2.73 4.47 8.94
C LEU A 222 -1.63 5.45 9.39
N LEU A 223 -1.91 6.30 10.38
CA LEU A 223 -0.91 7.19 10.94
C LEU A 223 0.25 6.40 11.56
N ASP A 224 -0.05 5.38 12.37
CA ASP A 224 0.97 4.53 13.01
C ASP A 224 1.84 3.82 11.97
N LEU A 225 1.23 3.24 10.93
CA LEU A 225 1.95 2.58 9.83
C LEU A 225 2.85 3.55 9.06
N LEU A 226 2.38 4.77 8.79
CA LEU A 226 3.16 5.78 8.09
C LEU A 226 4.34 6.29 8.94
N LEU A 227 4.13 6.46 10.24
CA LEU A 227 5.19 6.86 11.18
C LEU A 227 6.25 5.76 11.32
N GLN A 228 5.84 4.50 11.47
CA GLN A 228 6.75 3.36 11.52
C GLN A 228 7.60 3.25 10.25
N GLU A 229 6.98 3.42 9.07
CA GLU A 229 7.69 3.39 7.80
C GLU A 229 8.66 4.57 7.67
N ALA A 230 8.24 5.76 8.09
CA ALA A 230 9.09 6.95 8.07
C ALA A 230 10.31 6.79 8.99
N GLN A 231 10.15 6.15 10.16
CA GLN A 231 11.24 5.82 11.06
C GLN A 231 12.17 4.76 10.45
N ALA A 232 11.62 3.68 9.88
CA ALA A 232 12.40 2.60 9.25
C ALA A 232 13.27 3.11 8.09
N LYS A 233 12.78 4.11 7.34
CA LYS A 233 13.51 4.76 6.25
C LYS A 233 14.38 5.94 6.70
N GLY A 234 14.41 6.26 7.99
CA GLY A 234 15.25 7.31 8.58
C GLY A 234 14.83 8.73 8.20
N PHE A 235 13.52 8.94 7.97
CA PHE A 235 12.91 10.24 7.65
C PHE A 235 12.32 10.94 8.87
N ALA A 236 11.88 10.19 9.88
CA ALA A 236 11.33 10.75 11.10
C ALA A 236 12.38 10.72 12.22
N SER A 237 12.63 11.89 12.82
CA SER A 237 13.25 12.00 14.14
C SER A 237 12.37 11.27 15.17
N SER A 238 12.96 10.77 16.25
CA SER A 238 12.23 10.10 17.34
C SER A 238 11.06 10.93 17.90
N ASP A 239 11.16 12.26 17.81
CA ASP A 239 10.16 13.24 18.24
C ASP A 239 9.79 14.21 17.10
N PRO A 240 8.76 13.94 16.29
CA PRO A 240 8.24 14.91 15.33
C PRO A 240 7.54 16.09 16.02
N HIS A 241 7.66 17.29 15.45
CA HIS A 241 7.02 18.50 15.97
C HIS A 241 5.48 18.33 16.04
N PRO A 242 4.79 18.76 17.12
CA PRO A 242 3.34 18.57 17.28
C PRO A 242 2.51 19.12 16.11
N ASP A 243 2.87 20.30 15.60
CA ASP A 243 2.17 20.93 14.46
C ASP A 243 2.30 20.11 13.17
N TYR A 244 3.43 19.43 12.97
CA TYR A 244 3.65 18.56 11.81
C TYR A 244 2.76 17.31 11.87
N LEU A 245 2.65 16.69 13.06
CA LEU A 245 1.74 15.56 13.26
C LEU A 245 0.28 15.96 13.05
N THR A 246 -0.09 17.16 13.49
CA THR A 246 -1.45 17.68 13.34
C THR A 246 -1.80 17.87 11.85
N GLU A 247 -0.92 18.50 11.08
CA GLU A 247 -1.11 18.68 9.65
C GLU A 247 -1.13 17.34 8.90
N LEU A 248 -0.25 16.41 9.25
CA LEU A 248 -0.22 15.07 8.67
C LEU A 248 -1.53 14.31 8.95
N ALA A 249 -2.03 14.38 10.17
CA ALA A 249 -3.30 13.76 10.55
C ALA A 249 -4.48 14.32 9.74
N LEU A 250 -4.53 15.66 9.54
CA LEU A 250 -5.55 16.30 8.71
C LEU A 250 -5.49 15.86 7.24
N GLN A 251 -4.28 15.74 6.68
CA GLN A 251 -4.10 15.28 5.30
C GLN A 251 -4.48 13.81 5.13
N ILE A 252 -4.12 12.96 6.09
CA ILE A 252 -4.53 11.55 6.13
C ILE A 252 -6.06 11.44 6.24
N GLU A 253 -6.67 12.25 7.08
CA GLU A 253 -8.12 12.27 7.27
C GLU A 253 -8.85 12.66 5.98
N ALA A 254 -8.45 13.77 5.35
CA ALA A 254 -9.03 14.22 4.09
C ALA A 254 -8.87 13.16 2.98
N PHE A 255 -7.69 12.54 2.90
CA PHE A 255 -7.41 11.48 1.93
C PHE A 255 -8.28 10.24 2.16
N ALA A 256 -8.33 9.71 3.38
CA ALA A 256 -9.13 8.53 3.69
C ALA A 256 -10.64 8.77 3.52
N ASP A 257 -11.12 9.98 3.85
CA ASP A 257 -12.51 10.37 3.60
C ASP A 257 -12.84 10.38 2.12
N GLN A 258 -12.00 11.01 1.30
CA GLN A 258 -12.19 11.07 -0.14
C GLN A 258 -12.20 9.67 -0.77
N GLU A 259 -11.27 8.80 -0.36
CA GLU A 259 -11.10 7.48 -0.99
C GLU A 259 -12.11 6.43 -0.49
N ILE A 260 -12.54 6.50 0.77
CA ILE A 260 -13.30 5.42 1.41
C ILE A 260 -14.59 5.91 2.06
N PHE A 261 -14.54 6.91 2.94
CA PHE A 261 -15.61 7.13 3.90
C PHE A 261 -16.72 8.08 3.43
N GLN A 262 -16.43 9.05 2.55
CA GLN A 262 -17.42 10.00 2.06
C GLN A 262 -18.62 9.30 1.40
N ALA A 263 -18.33 8.41 0.44
CA ALA A 263 -19.36 7.62 -0.24
C ALA A 263 -20.13 6.71 0.74
N ALA A 264 -19.45 6.14 1.74
CA ALA A 264 -20.08 5.29 2.75
C ALA A 264 -21.05 6.08 3.65
N VAL A 265 -20.67 7.30 4.05
CA VAL A 265 -21.53 8.20 4.82
C VAL A 265 -22.77 8.58 4.03
N GLU A 266 -22.61 8.91 2.75
CA GLU A 266 -23.73 9.23 1.85
C GLU A 266 -24.68 8.04 1.68
N GLU A 267 -24.15 6.83 1.52
CA GLU A 267 -24.94 5.61 1.42
C GLU A 267 -25.78 5.32 2.68
N ILE A 268 -25.21 5.52 3.87
CA ILE A 268 -25.96 5.34 5.12
C ILE A 268 -27.07 6.40 5.23
N LYS A 269 -26.81 7.64 4.81
CA LYS A 269 -27.78 8.74 4.82
C LYS A 269 -28.90 8.57 3.78
N ALA A 270 -28.63 7.94 2.64
CA ALA A 270 -29.60 7.73 1.55
C ALA A 270 -30.78 6.81 1.92
N GLY A 271 -30.76 6.14 3.08
CA GLY A 271 -31.89 5.39 3.59
C GLY A 271 -32.31 4.23 2.68
N LYS A 272 -33.50 4.30 2.09
CA LYS A 272 -34.03 3.22 1.21
C LYS A 272 -33.42 3.20 -0.20
N GLN A 273 -32.83 4.30 -0.67
CA GLN A 273 -32.24 4.39 -2.02
C GLN A 273 -30.74 4.14 -2.05
N ARG A 274 -30.18 3.58 -0.98
CA ARG A 274 -28.74 3.32 -0.86
C ARG A 274 -28.28 2.19 -1.78
N SER A 275 -27.09 2.35 -2.34
CA SER A 275 -26.42 1.34 -3.16
C SER A 275 -25.61 0.32 -2.35
N LEU A 276 -25.00 0.74 -1.23
CA LEU A 276 -24.05 -0.06 -0.43
C LEU A 276 -22.93 -0.68 -1.29
N LYS A 277 -22.37 0.13 -2.19
CA LYS A 277 -21.30 -0.17 -3.14
C LYS A 277 -20.03 0.62 -2.86
N SER A 278 -19.98 1.49 -1.85
CA SER A 278 -18.74 2.16 -1.42
C SER A 278 -17.60 1.17 -1.13
N SER A 279 -16.35 1.63 -1.21
CA SER A 279 -15.17 0.82 -0.89
C SER A 279 -15.28 0.20 0.51
N TYR A 280 -15.71 0.99 1.49
CA TYR A 280 -16.03 0.51 2.85
C TYR A 280 -17.05 -0.64 2.85
N ALA A 281 -18.20 -0.47 2.18
CA ALA A 281 -19.24 -1.49 2.15
C ALA A 281 -18.78 -2.77 1.45
N GLN A 282 -17.97 -2.65 0.39
CA GLN A 282 -17.35 -3.77 -0.29
C GLN A 282 -16.41 -4.53 0.64
N GLN A 283 -15.48 -3.83 1.30
CA GLN A 283 -14.50 -4.44 2.18
C GLN A 283 -15.15 -5.10 3.39
N LEU A 284 -16.14 -4.44 4.02
CA LEU A 284 -16.88 -5.00 5.13
C LEU A 284 -17.58 -6.31 4.75
N ARG A 285 -18.20 -6.39 3.56
CA ARG A 285 -18.81 -7.65 3.08
C ARG A 285 -17.80 -8.76 2.87
N THR A 286 -16.61 -8.44 2.38
CA THR A 286 -15.52 -9.40 2.24
C THR A 286 -15.14 -9.96 3.62
N CYS A 287 -14.86 -9.10 4.60
CA CYS A 287 -14.53 -9.52 5.98
C CYS A 287 -15.65 -10.37 6.61
N LEU A 288 -16.92 -9.96 6.45
CA LEU A 288 -18.07 -10.72 6.95
C LEU A 288 -18.20 -12.11 6.29
N THR A 289 -17.82 -12.23 5.02
CA THR A 289 -17.86 -13.51 4.29
C THR A 289 -16.72 -14.43 4.70
N GLU A 290 -15.52 -13.88 4.91
CA GLU A 290 -14.35 -14.62 5.39
C GLU A 290 -14.56 -15.16 6.80
N ARG A 291 -15.15 -14.36 7.69
CA ARG A 291 -15.49 -14.79 9.06
C ARG A 291 -16.51 -15.94 9.07
N ARG A 292 -17.45 -15.98 8.13
CA ARG A 292 -18.37 -17.12 7.97
C ARG A 292 -17.65 -18.41 7.54
N ARG A 293 -16.55 -18.29 6.80
CA ARG A 293 -15.75 -19.42 6.30
C ARG A 293 -14.73 -19.95 7.31
N ARG A 294 -14.50 -19.26 8.43
CA ARG A 294 -13.74 -19.76 9.58
C ARG A 294 -14.70 -20.40 10.59
N PRO A 295 -15.05 -21.69 10.49
CA PRO A 295 -15.66 -22.39 11.60
C PRO A 295 -14.60 -22.59 12.70
N GLU A 296 -14.93 -22.20 13.94
CA GLU A 296 -14.55 -22.78 15.23
C GLU A 296 -13.33 -23.73 15.28
N HIS A 297 -12.13 -23.29 14.90
CA HIS A 297 -10.91 -24.09 15.11
C HIS A 297 -10.11 -23.74 16.37
N GLU A 298 -10.58 -22.80 17.19
CA GLU A 298 -9.85 -22.37 18.40
C GLU A 298 -10.62 -22.53 19.73
N SER A 299 -11.84 -23.08 19.71
CA SER A 299 -12.60 -23.34 20.96
C SER A 299 -12.32 -24.70 21.63
N SER A 300 -11.36 -25.50 21.12
CA SER A 300 -11.11 -26.88 21.61
C SER A 300 -9.68 -27.16 22.13
N SER A 301 -8.97 -26.14 22.64
CA SER A 301 -7.63 -26.32 23.22
C SER A 301 -7.52 -25.94 24.71
N LEU A 302 -8.63 -25.95 25.47
CA LEU A 302 -8.60 -25.71 26.92
C LEU A 302 -9.33 -26.77 27.78
N SER A 303 -9.69 -27.93 27.21
CA SER A 303 -10.12 -29.11 27.98
C SER A 303 -9.22 -30.29 27.66
N ASN A 304 -8.01 -30.30 28.21
CA ASN A 304 -7.26 -31.51 28.58
C ASN A 304 -5.92 -31.14 29.22
N ARG A 305 -5.98 -30.66 30.47
CA ARG A 305 -4.94 -30.90 31.49
C ARG A 305 -5.63 -30.94 32.85
N ILE A 306 -6.16 -32.11 33.19
CA ILE A 306 -6.21 -32.61 34.57
C ILE A 306 -4.97 -33.49 34.71
#